data_AF-A0A350JC22-F1
#
_entry.id   AF-A0A350JC22-F1
#
_cell.length_a   1.000
_cell.length_b   1.000
_cell.length_c   1.000
_cell.angle_alpha   90.00
_cell.angle_beta   90.00
_cell.angle_gamma   90.00
#
_symmetry.space_group_name_H-M   'P 1'
#
loop_
_entity.id
_entity.type
_entity.pdbx_description
1 polymer ?
#
loop_
_entity_poly.entity_id
_entity_poly.type
_entity_poly.pdbx_seq_one_letter_code
_entity_poly.pdbx_strand_id
1 'polypeptide(L)'
;MACGKVIGILKRLRTKMSISGPLRIGAVGADGPGLFTLRYASDAYSPTLYRSRKLDNGGIAIASEPLDNMRHNWTPIMPSCLVLVSAGGIIQDLGLKMS
;
A
#
# COMPACT_ATOMS: atom_id res chain seq x y z
N MET A 1 8.39 1.06 -10.67
CA MET A 1 8.21 0.66 -12.09
C MET A 1 7.32 -0.57 -12.28
N ALA A 2 7.40 -1.63 -11.47
CA ALA A 2 6.55 -2.82 -11.63
C ALA A 2 5.06 -2.59 -11.26
N CYS A 3 4.75 -2.05 -10.08
CA CYS A 3 3.36 -1.79 -9.65
C CYS A 3 2.62 -0.82 -10.58
N GLY A 4 3.29 0.23 -11.06
CA GLY A 4 2.73 1.16 -12.05
C GLY A 4 2.35 0.46 -13.37
N LYS A 5 3.19 -0.47 -13.85
CA LYS A 5 2.87 -1.30 -15.03
C LYS A 5 1.66 -2.21 -14.78
N VAL A 6 1.60 -2.87 -13.63
CA VAL A 6 0.45 -3.71 -13.23
C VAL A 6 -0.84 -2.89 -13.19
N ILE A 7 -0.82 -1.71 -12.55
CA ILE A 7 -1.97 -0.79 -12.52
C ILE A 7 -2.40 -0.41 -13.95
N GLY A 8 -1.44 -0.07 -14.82
CA GLY A 8 -1.72 0.24 -16.23
C GLY A 8 -2.36 -0.92 -16.99
N ILE A 9 -1.89 -2.16 -16.76
CA ILE A 9 -2.49 -3.37 -17.34
C ILE A 9 -3.92 -3.56 -16.83
N LEU A 10 -4.14 -3.47 -15.52
CA LEU A 10 -5.47 -3.61 -14.90
C LEU A 10 -6.45 -2.56 -15.44
N LYS A 11 -6.02 -1.30 -15.58
CA LYS A 11 -6.83 -0.23 -16.20
C LYS A 11 -7.25 -0.58 -17.63
N ARG A 12 -6.32 -1.07 -18.46
CA ARG A 12 -6.62 -1.48 -19.84
C ARG A 12 -7.58 -2.67 -19.90
N LEU A 13 -7.38 -3.69 -19.07
CA LEU A 13 -8.25 -4.86 -19.01
C LEU A 13 -9.68 -4.48 -18.59
N ARG A 14 -9.83 -3.63 -17.58
CA ARG A 14 -11.14 -3.12 -17.15
C ARG A 14 -11.86 -2.38 -18.26
N THR A 15 -11.14 -1.55 -19.01
CA THR A 15 -11.69 -0.84 -20.18
C THR A 15 -12.16 -1.83 -21.25
N LYS A 16 -11.34 -2.82 -21.59
CA LYS A 16 -11.68 -3.87 -22.57
C LYS A 16 -12.89 -4.72 -22.15
N MET A 17 -13.07 -4.92 -20.84
CA MET A 17 -14.16 -5.71 -20.27
C MET A 17 -15.37 -4.85 -19.87
N SER A 18 -15.40 -3.57 -20.23
CA SER A 18 -16.47 -2.63 -19.89
C SER A 18 -16.81 -2.56 -18.39
N ILE A 19 -15.80 -2.71 -17.52
CA ILE A 19 -15.96 -2.63 -16.07
C ILE A 19 -15.95 -1.16 -15.65
N SER A 20 -17.11 -0.63 -15.27
CA SER A 20 -17.32 0.78 -14.89
C SER A 20 -16.94 1.13 -13.45
N GLY A 21 -16.85 0.15 -12.55
CA GLY A 21 -16.48 0.39 -11.16
C GLY A 21 -15.06 0.97 -11.01
N PRO A 22 -14.69 1.46 -9.81
CA PRO A 22 -13.32 1.91 -9.54
C PRO A 22 -12.35 0.73 -9.37
N LEU A 23 -11.08 0.94 -9.72
CA LEU A 23 -9.98 0.06 -9.36
C LEU A 23 -9.42 0.53 -8.01
N ARG A 24 -9.47 -0.33 -7.00
CA ARG A 24 -9.00 -0.04 -5.64
C ARG A 24 -8.09 -1.19 -5.19
N ILE A 25 -6.91 -0.86 -4.70
CA ILE A 25 -5.87 -1.82 -4.32
C ILE A 25 -5.30 -1.41 -2.97
N GLY A 26 -5.42 -2.31 -2.00
CA GLY A 26 -4.61 -2.32 -0.78
C GLY A 26 -3.92 -3.68 -0.75
N ALA A 27 -2.59 -3.68 -0.85
CA ALA A 27 -1.82 -4.92 -0.92
C ALA A 27 -0.54 -4.80 -0.12
N VAL A 28 -0.15 -5.89 0.52
CA VAL A 28 1.14 -6.07 1.19
C VAL A 28 1.73 -7.35 0.63
N GLY A 29 3.00 -7.31 0.25
CA GLY A 29 3.77 -8.49 -0.12
C GLY A 29 5.12 -8.48 0.57
N ALA A 30 5.76 -9.64 0.60
CA ALA A 30 7.08 -9.84 1.17
C ALA A 30 7.98 -10.54 0.14
N ASP A 31 9.26 -10.20 0.12
CA ASP A 31 10.27 -10.83 -0.73
C ASP A 31 11.39 -11.52 0.06
N GLY A 32 11.22 -11.61 1.39
CA GLY A 32 12.20 -12.16 2.33
C GLY A 32 12.90 -11.03 3.10
N PRO A 33 13.75 -10.21 2.44
CA PRO A 33 14.43 -9.09 3.10
C PRO A 33 13.52 -7.95 3.57
N GLY A 34 12.30 -7.83 3.02
CA GLY A 34 11.39 -6.78 3.43
C GLY A 34 9.94 -6.97 2.99
N LEU A 35 9.15 -5.93 3.25
CA LEU A 35 7.77 -5.79 2.80
C LEU A 35 7.66 -4.68 1.76
N PHE A 36 6.77 -4.87 0.80
CA PHE A 36 6.30 -3.82 -0.09
C PHE A 36 4.79 -3.68 0.05
N THR A 37 4.33 -2.44 0.18
CA THR A 37 2.92 -2.13 0.42
C THR A 37 2.41 -1.17 -0.65
N LEU A 38 1.33 -1.53 -1.32
CA LEU A 38 0.69 -0.71 -2.34
C LEU A 38 -0.67 -0.22 -1.86
N ARG A 39 -0.84 1.10 -1.78
CA ARG A 39 -2.13 1.76 -1.58
C ARG A 39 -2.48 2.56 -2.83
N TYR A 40 -3.53 2.16 -3.54
CA TYR A 40 -3.95 2.81 -4.79
C TYR A 40 -5.47 2.81 -4.96
N ALA A 41 -6.00 3.87 -5.58
CA ALA A 41 -7.33 3.85 -6.17
C ALA A 41 -7.39 4.74 -7.42
N SER A 42 -8.29 4.41 -8.34
CA SER A 42 -8.64 5.26 -9.48
C SER A 42 -9.67 6.34 -9.13
N ASP A 43 -10.17 6.35 -7.90
CA ASP A 43 -11.12 7.32 -7.36
C ASP A 43 -10.68 7.81 -5.98
N ALA A 44 -11.50 8.62 -5.30
CA ALA A 44 -11.19 9.19 -4.00
C ALA A 44 -11.24 8.18 -2.82
N TYR A 45 -11.66 6.93 -3.06
CA TYR A 45 -12.01 5.97 -2.02
C TYR A 45 -10.97 4.86 -1.90
N SER A 46 -9.70 5.24 -1.73
CA SER A 46 -8.60 4.28 -1.60
C SER A 46 -8.68 3.51 -0.27
N PRO A 47 -8.64 2.16 -0.29
CA PRO A 47 -8.67 1.35 0.92
C PRO A 47 -7.54 1.76 1.86
N THR A 48 -7.84 1.86 3.14
CA THR A 48 -6.86 2.31 4.12
C THR A 48 -5.79 1.27 4.34
N LEU A 49 -4.57 1.74 4.59
CA LEU A 49 -3.46 0.96 5.07
C LEU A 49 -2.70 1.80 6.09
N TYR A 50 -2.22 1.17 7.13
CA TYR A 50 -1.49 1.77 8.23
C TYR A 50 -0.22 0.97 8.48
N ARG A 51 0.81 1.67 8.93
CA ARG A 51 2.02 1.09 9.50
C ARG A 51 2.07 1.35 10.99
N SER A 52 2.47 0.36 11.78
CA SER A 52 2.74 0.57 13.20
C SER A 52 4.03 1.38 13.39
N ARG A 53 4.23 1.88 14.61
CA ARG A 53 5.58 2.15 15.15
C ARG A 53 6.36 0.83 15.28
N LYS A 54 7.64 0.95 15.63
CA LYS A 54 8.45 -0.22 15.98
C LYS A 54 7.82 -0.95 17.16
N LEU A 55 7.53 -2.23 16.99
CA LEU A 55 6.96 -3.11 18.00
C LEU A 55 8.05 -3.58 18.99
N ASP A 56 7.64 -4.21 20.08
CA ASP A 56 8.55 -4.68 21.14
C ASP A 56 9.55 -5.73 20.64
N ASN A 57 9.18 -6.51 19.62
CA ASN A 57 10.08 -7.46 18.95
C ASN A 57 10.97 -6.79 17.88
N GLY A 58 10.93 -5.47 17.76
CA GLY A 58 11.68 -4.68 16.81
C GLY A 58 11.12 -4.62 15.38
N GLY A 59 9.99 -5.30 15.11
CA GLY A 59 9.35 -5.33 13.80
C GLY A 59 8.43 -4.15 13.52
N ILE A 60 7.87 -4.13 12.30
CA ILE A 60 6.83 -3.20 11.85
C ILE A 60 5.65 -4.03 11.34
N ALA A 61 4.44 -3.71 11.79
CA ALA A 61 3.20 -4.28 11.27
C ALA A 61 2.60 -3.36 10.21
N ILE A 62 2.03 -3.97 9.16
CA ILE A 62 1.18 -3.29 8.18
C ILE A 62 -0.22 -3.90 8.25
N ALA A 63 -1.25 -3.06 8.34
CA ALA A 63 -2.64 -3.51 8.46
C ALA A 63 -3.59 -2.55 7.72
N SER A 64 -4.79 -3.02 7.37
CA SER A 64 -5.85 -2.19 6.77
C SER A 64 -6.38 -1.13 7.73
N GLU A 65 -6.32 -1.40 9.02
CA GLU A 65 -6.77 -0.55 10.12
C GLU A 65 -5.88 -0.77 11.36
N PRO A 66 -5.81 0.19 12.30
CA PRO A 66 -5.13 -0.01 13.58
C PRO A 66 -5.64 -1.27 14.30
N LEU A 67 -4.72 -2.15 14.70
CA LEU A 67 -5.06 -3.41 15.38
C LEU A 67 -5.22 -3.25 16.90
N ASP A 68 -5.06 -2.04 17.41
CA ASP A 68 -5.21 -1.68 18.82
C ASP A 68 -6.00 -0.37 18.96
N ASN A 69 -6.40 -0.05 20.20
CA ASN A 69 -7.07 1.21 20.51
C ASN A 69 -6.11 2.41 20.63
N MET A 70 -4.80 2.19 20.40
CA MET A 70 -3.75 3.19 20.56
C MET A 70 -3.45 3.80 19.19
N ARG A 71 -4.38 4.59 18.64
CA ARG A 71 -4.27 5.18 17.28
C ARG A 71 -2.94 5.89 17.00
N HIS A 72 -2.31 6.48 18.02
CA HIS A 72 -1.02 7.17 17.89
C HIS A 72 0.17 6.22 17.56
N ASN A 73 -0.01 4.91 17.74
CA ASN A 73 0.93 3.87 17.33
C ASN A 73 0.88 3.60 15.82
N TRP A 74 -0.11 4.14 15.11
CA TRP A 74 -0.35 3.83 13.71
C TRP A 74 -0.24 5.07 12.85
N THR A 75 0.58 4.99 11.80
CA THR A 75 0.70 6.04 10.80
C THR A 75 -0.02 5.58 9.53
N PRO A 76 -0.98 6.36 9.00
CA PRO A 76 -1.63 6.02 7.75
C PRO A 76 -0.61 6.07 6.60
N ILE A 77 -0.65 5.07 5.72
CA ILE A 77 0.07 5.10 4.46
C ILE A 77 -0.70 6.00 3.49
N MET A 78 -0.03 6.95 2.85
CA MET A 78 -0.69 7.90 1.94
C MET A 78 -1.32 7.19 0.73
N PRO A 79 -2.45 7.68 0.20
CA PRO A 79 -3.01 7.19 -1.06
C PRO A 79 -2.01 7.30 -2.21
N SER A 80 -2.14 6.41 -3.20
CA SER A 80 -1.25 6.38 -4.38
C SER A 80 0.23 6.29 -4.01
N CYS A 81 0.56 5.43 -3.05
CA CYS A 81 1.91 5.24 -2.54
C CYS A 81 2.32 3.76 -2.61
N LEU A 82 3.61 3.55 -2.89
CA LEU A 82 4.31 2.29 -2.64
C LEU A 82 5.23 2.51 -1.44
N VAL A 83 5.04 1.75 -0.36
CA VAL A 83 5.89 1.81 0.83
C VAL A 83 6.77 0.58 0.90
N LEU A 84 8.07 0.78 1.09
CA LEU A 84 9.03 -0.29 1.31
C LEU A 84 9.44 -0.31 2.79
N VAL A 85 9.45 -1.50 3.38
CA VAL A 85 9.88 -1.72 4.77
C VAL A 85 11.01 -2.73 4.75
N SER A 86 12.20 -2.35 5.20
CA SER A 86 13.32 -3.28 5.31
C SER A 86 13.28 -4.07 6.62
N ALA A 87 14.01 -5.18 6.68
CA ALA A 87 14.23 -5.92 7.93
C ALA A 87 14.79 -5.06 9.09
N GLY A 88 15.52 -3.98 8.78
CA GLY A 88 16.04 -3.04 9.78
C GLY A 88 15.02 -1.99 10.26
N GLY A 89 13.78 -2.06 9.77
CA GLY A 89 12.71 -1.09 10.09
C GLY A 89 12.84 0.25 9.36
N ILE A 90 13.68 0.33 8.32
CA ILE A 90 13.74 1.52 7.46
C ILE A 90 12.51 1.53 6.58
N ILE A 91 11.83 2.68 6.53
CA ILE A 91 10.61 2.88 5.79
C ILE A 91 10.86 3.91 4.70
N GLN A 92 10.48 3.59 3.47
CA GLN A 92 10.57 4.49 2.32
C GLN A 92 9.23 4.61 1.63
N ASP A 93 8.70 5.83 1.57
CA ASP A 93 7.46 6.15 0.87
C ASP A 93 7.77 6.61 -0.56
N LEU A 94 7.22 5.91 -1.54
CA LEU A 94 7.40 6.19 -2.96
C LEU A 94 6.05 6.57 -3.57
N GLY A 95 5.87 7.86 -3.84
CA GLY A 95 4.69 8.35 -4.54
C GLY A 95 4.57 7.76 -5.95
N LEU A 96 3.38 7.25 -6.29
CA LEU A 96 3.10 6.75 -7.63
C LEU A 96 2.85 7.93 -8.56
N LYS A 97 3.83 8.24 -9.42
CA LYS A 97 3.60 9.12 -10.57
C LYS A 97 2.80 8.34 -11.61
N MET A 98 1.55 8.74 -11.83
CA MET A 98 0.76 8.22 -12.95
C MET A 98 1.25 8.93 -14.22
N SER A 99 2.02 8.22 -15.04
CA SER A 99 2.32 8.61 -16.43
C SER A 99 1.09 8.47 -17.31
#